data_AF-A0A0N4YPX2-F1
#
_entry.id   AF-A0A0N4YPX2-F1
#
_cell.length_a   1.000
_cell.length_b   1.000
_cell.length_c   1.000
_cell.angle_alpha   90.00
_cell.angle_beta   90.00
_cell.angle_gamma   90.00
#
_symmetry.space_group_name_H-M   'P 1'
#
loop_
_entity.id
_entity.type
_entity.pdbx_description
1 polymer ?
#
loop_
_entity_poly.entity_id
_entity_poly.type
_entity_poly.pdbx_seq_one_letter_code
_entity_poly.pdbx_strand_id
1 'polypeptide(L)'
;MPGDNSTKNSTDTGLKYCEQWWNNLPTWEKVVIGAMVVAVLLEAFAVIWNFFTCCACCCKQLLLHPLTLAALLTSVALAVAVVVYGVNNKTAFDGVDSLHDIESKIKSAVGYSFWMAVGALVLAVVDTIVGVFAACMGQTCL
;
A
#
# COMPACT_ATOMS: atom_id res chain seq x y z
N MET A 1 -12.35 5.79 -16.53
CA MET A 1 -11.23 5.60 -17.47
C MET A 1 -11.75 5.80 -18.89
N PRO A 2 -11.39 6.88 -19.59
CA PRO A 2 -11.28 6.87 -21.05
C PRO A 2 -9.88 6.33 -21.40
N GLY A 3 -9.64 5.49 -22.41
CA GLY A 3 -10.33 5.28 -23.69
C GLY A 3 -9.26 5.37 -24.77
N ASP A 4 -8.93 4.21 -25.35
CA ASP A 4 -7.94 3.88 -26.40
C ASP A 4 -7.88 4.84 -27.60
N ASN A 5 -6.67 5.12 -28.15
CA ASN A 5 -6.29 4.92 -29.58
C ASN A 5 -4.86 5.42 -29.93
N SER A 6 -4.20 4.71 -30.85
CA SER A 6 -3.04 5.10 -31.70
C SER A 6 -1.62 4.66 -31.31
N THR A 7 -1.30 3.43 -31.72
CA THR A 7 -0.20 3.03 -32.62
C THR A 7 0.96 4.02 -32.87
N LYS A 8 2.15 3.63 -32.37
CA LYS A 8 3.50 3.89 -32.93
C LYS A 8 3.96 5.36 -33.04
N ASN A 9 4.19 5.98 -31.87
CA ASN A 9 5.18 7.07 -31.63
C ASN A 9 5.34 7.30 -30.09
N SER A 10 5.28 6.21 -29.32
CA SER A 10 4.56 6.19 -28.04
C SER A 10 5.36 6.47 -26.77
N THR A 11 6.70 6.55 -26.82
CA THR A 11 7.51 6.74 -25.60
C THR A 11 7.63 8.21 -25.19
N ASP A 12 7.74 9.12 -26.17
CA ASP A 12 7.94 10.57 -25.92
C ASP A 12 6.62 11.28 -25.56
N THR A 13 5.53 10.95 -26.26
CA THR A 13 4.18 11.44 -25.96
C THR A 13 3.59 10.85 -24.67
N GLY A 14 3.90 9.58 -24.37
CA GLY A 14 3.47 8.93 -23.13
C GLY A 14 4.14 9.52 -21.89
N LEU A 15 5.45 9.76 -21.95
CA LEU A 15 6.19 10.41 -20.85
C LEU A 15 5.71 11.85 -20.61
N LYS A 16 5.52 12.63 -21.68
CA LYS A 16 4.97 13.99 -21.59
C LYS A 16 3.56 14.03 -21.01
N TYR A 17 2.73 13.04 -21.35
CA TYR A 17 1.39 12.91 -20.78
C TYR A 17 1.43 12.62 -19.28
N CYS A 18 2.27 11.68 -18.83
CA CYS A 18 2.43 11.36 -17.42
C CYS A 18 3.00 12.52 -16.61
N GLU A 19 3.98 13.25 -17.16
CA GLU A 19 4.57 14.42 -16.52
C GLU A 19 3.55 15.55 -16.39
N GLN A 20 2.77 15.80 -17.44
CA GLN A 20 1.71 16.82 -17.40
C GLN A 20 0.56 16.42 -16.46
N TRP A 21 0.18 15.15 -16.43
CA TRP A 21 -0.78 14.63 -15.46
C TRP A 21 -0.27 14.81 -14.03
N TRP A 22 0.98 14.43 -13.75
CA TRP A 22 1.60 14.62 -12.44
C TRP A 22 1.67 16.09 -12.04
N ASN A 23 2.01 16.99 -12.96
CA ASN A 23 2.08 18.41 -12.66
C ASN A 23 0.71 19.03 -12.36
N ASN A 24 -0.36 18.52 -12.98
CA ASN A 24 -1.74 18.95 -12.72
C ASN A 24 -2.37 18.33 -11.46
N LEU A 25 -1.72 17.35 -10.83
CA LEU A 25 -2.23 16.72 -9.62
C LEU A 25 -2.16 17.65 -8.40
N PRO A 26 -3.20 17.71 -7.55
CA PRO A 26 -3.14 18.43 -6.30
C PRO A 26 -2.08 17.84 -5.37
N THR A 27 -1.47 18.69 -4.54
CA THR A 27 -0.35 18.31 -3.66
C THR A 27 -0.67 17.12 -2.74
N TRP A 28 -1.92 16.99 -2.29
CA TRP A 28 -2.32 15.90 -1.42
C TRP A 28 -2.30 14.54 -2.14
N GLU A 29 -2.64 14.47 -3.44
CA GLU A 29 -2.57 13.22 -4.22
C GLU A 29 -1.11 12.80 -4.44
N LYS A 30 -0.21 13.76 -4.67
CA LYS A 30 1.23 13.48 -4.79
C LYS A 30 1.80 12.84 -3.52
N VAL A 31 1.39 13.34 -2.36
CA VAL A 31 1.80 12.78 -1.06
C VAL A 31 1.27 11.36 -0.89
N VAL A 32 0.00 11.11 -1.22
CA VAL A 32 -0.61 9.77 -1.17
C VAL A 32 0.13 8.78 -2.08
N ILE A 33 0.38 9.17 -3.33
CA ILE A 33 1.12 8.33 -4.29
C ILE A 33 2.53 8.07 -3.78
N GLY A 34 3.25 9.09 -3.32
CA GLY A 34 4.58 8.93 -2.73
C GLY A 34 4.60 7.96 -1.55
N ALA A 35 3.63 8.07 -0.64
CA ALA A 35 3.50 7.16 0.50
C ALA A 35 3.23 5.71 0.06
N MET A 36 2.36 5.50 -0.94
CA MET A 36 2.09 4.17 -1.50
C MET A 36 3.32 3.56 -2.19
N VAL A 37 4.09 4.34 -2.96
CA VAL A 37 5.32 3.84 -3.59
C VAL A 37 6.35 3.43 -2.54
N VAL A 38 6.54 4.25 -1.49
CA VAL A 38 7.46 3.91 -0.40
C VAL A 38 7.00 2.65 0.34
N ALA A 39 5.70 2.50 0.60
CA ALA A 39 5.13 1.30 1.21
C ALA A 39 5.46 0.04 0.39
N VAL A 40 5.27 0.08 -0.93
CA VAL A 40 5.57 -1.06 -1.82
C VAL A 40 7.07 -1.40 -1.81
N LEU A 41 7.96 -0.40 -1.78
CA LEU A 41 9.40 -0.65 -1.71
C LEU A 41 9.82 -1.31 -0.39
N LEU A 42 9.22 -0.88 0.73
CA LEU A 42 9.47 -1.47 2.05
C LEU A 42 8.95 -2.92 2.11
N GLU A 43 7.77 -3.18 1.57
CA GLU A 43 7.22 -4.55 1.47
C GLU A 43 8.07 -5.45 0.57
N ALA A 44 8.50 -4.97 -0.60
CA ALA A 44 9.36 -5.73 -1.49
C ALA A 44 10.68 -6.10 -0.81
N PHE A 45 11.28 -5.14 -0.10
CA PHE A 45 12.47 -5.41 0.72
C PHE A 45 12.18 -6.45 1.81
N ALA A 46 11.05 -6.33 2.51
CA ALA A 46 10.65 -7.27 3.55
C ALA A 46 10.45 -8.70 3.02
N VAL A 47 9.82 -8.87 1.85
CA VAL A 47 9.62 -10.19 1.22
C VAL A 47 10.95 -10.81 0.83
N ILE A 48 11.84 -10.04 0.19
CA ILE A 48 13.18 -10.50 -0.17
C ILE A 48 13.94 -10.91 1.08
N TRP A 49 13.89 -10.08 2.13
CA TRP A 49 14.53 -10.35 3.40
C TRP A 49 13.98 -11.63 4.05
N ASN A 50 12.66 -11.82 4.04
CA ASN A 50 12.01 -13.02 4.56
C ASN A 50 12.44 -14.29 3.81
N PHE A 51 12.60 -14.22 2.48
CA PHE A 51 13.11 -15.32 1.67
C PHE A 51 14.54 -15.71 2.06
N PHE A 52 15.45 -14.73 2.19
CA PHE A 52 16.82 -14.99 2.66
C PHE A 52 16.85 -15.58 4.08
N THR A 53 15.96 -15.10 4.96
CA THR A 53 15.86 -15.57 6.35
C THR A 53 15.37 -17.01 6.43
N CYS A 54 14.43 -17.41 5.56
CA CYS A 54 13.96 -18.79 5.45
C CYS A 54 15.07 -19.77 5.03
N CYS A 55 16.06 -19.32 4.26
CA CYS A 55 17.20 -20.14 3.85
C CYS A 55 18.34 -20.18 4.90
N ALA A 56 18.40 -19.23 5.83
CA ALA A 56 19.44 -19.10 6.85
C ALA A 56 18.97 -19.66 8.22
N CYS A 57 18.98 -21.00 8.37
CA CYS A 57 18.32 -21.72 9.46
C CYS A 57 18.86 -21.53 10.91
N CYS A 58 19.91 -20.75 11.21
CA CYS A 58 20.60 -20.91 12.50
C CYS A 58 20.60 -19.74 13.49
N CYS A 59 20.18 -18.51 13.17
CA CYS A 59 20.12 -17.40 14.15
C CYS A 59 18.96 -16.43 13.86
N LYS A 60 17.75 -16.74 14.35
CA LYS A 60 16.49 -16.08 13.95
C LYS A 60 16.19 -14.75 14.67
N GLN A 61 16.89 -14.47 15.77
CA GLN A 61 16.51 -13.41 16.73
C GLN A 61 16.85 -11.98 16.28
N LEU A 62 17.89 -11.79 15.46
CA LEU A 62 18.27 -10.47 14.92
C LEU A 62 17.52 -10.11 13.62
N LEU A 63 16.94 -11.10 12.95
CA LEU A 63 16.29 -10.94 11.63
C LEU A 63 14.83 -10.53 11.70
N LEU A 64 14.15 -10.76 12.84
CA LEU A 64 12.74 -10.41 13.06
C LEU A 64 12.52 -8.90 13.25
N HIS A 65 13.47 -8.20 13.88
CA HIS A 65 13.37 -6.78 14.21
C HIS A 65 13.21 -5.85 12.98
N PRO A 66 14.03 -5.97 11.92
CA PRO A 66 13.87 -5.13 10.73
C PRO A 66 12.54 -5.40 10.01
N LEU A 67 12.03 -6.63 10.06
CA LEU A 67 10.76 -7.00 9.43
C LEU A 67 9.57 -6.34 10.14
N THR A 68 9.55 -6.37 11.49
CA THR A 68 8.51 -5.69 12.29
C THR A 68 8.53 -4.18 12.12
N LEU A 69 9.72 -3.59 12.03
CA LEU A 69 9.87 -2.14 11.85
C LEU A 69 9.38 -1.71 10.45
N ALA A 70 9.72 -2.49 9.42
CA ALA A 70 9.24 -2.25 8.06
C ALA A 70 7.71 -2.35 7.98
N ALA A 71 7.11 -3.38 8.57
CA ALA A 71 5.66 -3.56 8.58
C ALA A 71 4.94 -2.41 9.32
N LEU A 72 5.49 -1.93 10.44
CA LEU A 72 4.94 -0.77 11.16
C LEU A 72 5.04 0.52 10.33
N LEU A 73 6.16 0.74 9.66
CA LEU A 73 6.35 1.93 8.83
C LEU A 73 5.41 1.91 7.61
N THR A 74 5.25 0.74 6.98
CA THR A 74 4.29 0.51 5.89
C THR A 74 2.86 0.75 6.34
N SER A 75 2.45 0.23 7.51
CA SER A 75 1.09 0.41 8.02
C SER A 75 0.78 1.87 8.32
N VAL A 76 1.73 2.63 8.88
CA VAL A 76 1.57 4.07 9.10
C VAL A 76 1.48 4.83 7.77
N ALA A 77 2.33 4.51 6.80
CA ALA A 77 2.31 5.14 5.47
C ALA A 77 0.98 4.86 4.73
N LEU A 78 0.50 3.61 4.76
CA LEU A 78 -0.80 3.23 4.19
C LEU A 78 -1.97 3.87 4.94
N ALA A 79 -1.90 3.97 6.27
CA ALA A 79 -2.96 4.62 7.06
C ALA A 79 -3.10 6.09 6.67
N VAL A 80 -1.99 6.82 6.55
CA VAL A 80 -1.99 8.21 6.09
C VAL A 80 -2.55 8.31 4.67
N ALA A 81 -2.13 7.42 3.76
CA ALA A 81 -2.61 7.39 2.39
C ALA A 81 -4.14 7.18 2.31
N VAL A 82 -4.67 6.18 3.02
CA VAL A 82 -6.10 5.85 3.06
C VAL A 82 -6.92 6.97 3.70
N VAL A 83 -6.47 7.52 4.83
CA VAL A 83 -7.21 8.60 5.53
C VAL A 83 -7.23 9.87 4.68
N VAL A 84 -6.09 10.31 4.15
CA VAL A 84 -6.02 11.53 3.31
C VAL A 84 -6.86 11.35 2.06
N TYR A 85 -6.79 10.20 1.40
CA TYR A 85 -7.58 9.93 0.21
C TYR A 85 -9.09 9.88 0.50
N GLY A 86 -9.49 9.20 1.58
CA GLY A 86 -10.91 9.11 1.99
C GLY A 86 -11.50 10.46 2.40
N VAL A 87 -10.74 11.28 3.14
CA VAL A 87 -11.19 12.59 3.61
C VAL A 87 -11.31 13.62 2.49
N ASN A 88 -10.51 13.51 1.42
CA ASN A 88 -10.61 14.39 0.26
C ASN A 88 -11.65 13.91 -0.77
N ASN A 89 -11.97 12.61 -0.79
CA ASN A 89 -12.95 12.02 -1.72
C ASN A 89 -14.26 11.60 -1.04
N LYS A 90 -14.65 12.24 0.06
CA LYS A 90 -15.86 11.90 0.84
C LYS A 90 -17.11 11.78 -0.02
N THR A 91 -17.26 12.66 -1.01
CA THR A 91 -18.42 12.68 -1.93
C THR A 91 -18.51 11.42 -2.80
N ALA A 92 -17.39 10.75 -3.07
CA ALA A 92 -17.39 9.47 -3.79
C ALA A 92 -17.94 8.33 -2.91
N PHE A 93 -17.79 8.44 -1.59
CA PHE A 93 -18.15 7.44 -0.59
C PHE A 93 -19.36 7.83 0.27
N ASP A 94 -20.07 8.89 -0.11
CA ASP A 94 -21.27 9.32 0.59
C ASP A 94 -22.40 8.27 0.45
N GLY A 95 -23.09 7.99 1.55
CA GLY A 95 -24.18 7.00 1.64
C GLY A 95 -23.75 5.54 1.82
N VAL A 96 -22.52 5.27 2.29
CA VAL A 96 -22.07 3.91 2.63
C VAL A 96 -22.48 3.59 4.08
N ASP A 97 -23.74 3.15 4.25
CA ASP A 97 -24.26 2.71 5.55
C ASP A 97 -24.32 1.17 5.67
N SER A 98 -24.33 0.45 4.54
CA SER A 98 -24.44 -1.01 4.52
C SER A 98 -23.41 -1.71 3.64
N LEU A 99 -23.18 -3.01 3.89
CA LEU A 99 -22.31 -3.87 3.09
C LEU A 99 -22.72 -3.94 1.61
N HIS A 100 -24.02 -3.77 1.32
CA HIS A 100 -24.54 -3.76 -0.05
C HIS A 100 -24.19 -2.46 -0.80
N ASP A 101 -24.09 -1.34 -0.07
CA ASP A 101 -23.66 -0.05 -0.64
C ASP A 101 -22.17 -0.09 -0.99
N ILE A 102 -21.37 -0.78 -0.18
CA ILE A 102 -19.94 -1.02 -0.44
C ILE A 102 -19.74 -1.73 -1.79
N GLU A 103 -20.50 -2.78 -2.06
CA GLU A 103 -20.39 -3.54 -3.32
C GLU A 103 -20.68 -2.66 -4.55
N SER A 104 -21.68 -1.79 -4.45
CA SER A 104 -22.03 -0.85 -5.53
C SER A 104 -20.91 0.16 -5.82
N LYS A 105 -20.20 0.62 -4.77
CA LYS A 105 -19.10 1.58 -4.88
C LYS A 105 -17.79 0.94 -5.33
N ILE A 106 -17.54 -0.33 -4.95
CA ILE A 106 -16.38 -1.11 -5.42
C ILE A 106 -16.40 -1.30 -6.94
N LYS A 107 -17.58 -1.36 -7.58
CA LYS A 107 -17.68 -1.44 -9.05
C LYS A 107 -17.13 -0.20 -9.77
N SER A 108 -16.94 0.91 -9.08
CA SER A 108 -16.23 2.07 -9.63
C SER A 108 -14.72 1.86 -9.58
N ALA A 109 -13.99 2.25 -10.64
CA ALA A 109 -12.54 2.13 -10.69
C ALA A 109 -11.82 2.87 -9.54
N VAL A 110 -12.44 3.94 -9.03
CA VAL A 110 -11.95 4.75 -7.92
C VAL A 110 -12.16 4.03 -6.58
N GLY A 111 -13.34 3.42 -6.38
CA GLY A 111 -13.68 2.68 -5.17
C GLY A 111 -12.95 1.35 -5.03
N TYR A 112 -12.66 0.66 -6.14
CA TYR A 112 -11.88 -0.59 -6.12
C TYR A 112 -10.48 -0.38 -5.53
N SER A 113 -9.72 0.59 -6.06
CA SER A 113 -8.35 0.87 -5.62
C SER A 113 -8.31 1.33 -4.16
N PHE A 114 -9.31 2.10 -3.72
CA PHE A 114 -9.44 2.52 -2.33
C PHE A 114 -9.67 1.33 -1.39
N TRP A 115 -10.62 0.45 -1.71
CA TRP A 115 -10.89 -0.74 -0.88
C TRP A 115 -9.72 -1.74 -0.88
N MET A 116 -9.00 -1.86 -1.99
CA MET A 116 -7.75 -2.62 -2.03
C MET A 116 -6.69 -2.02 -1.08
N ALA A 117 -6.56 -0.70 -1.04
CA ALA A 117 -5.65 -0.03 -0.10
C ALA A 117 -6.10 -0.19 1.36
N VAL A 118 -7.41 -0.15 1.64
CA VAL A 118 -7.97 -0.47 2.98
C VAL A 118 -7.65 -1.93 3.35
N GLY A 119 -7.82 -2.87 2.42
CA GLY A 119 -7.46 -4.27 2.62
C GLY A 119 -5.97 -4.46 2.90
N ALA A 120 -5.10 -3.78 2.14
CA ALA A 120 -3.66 -3.78 2.37
C ALA A 120 -3.30 -3.22 3.75
N LEU A 121 -3.96 -2.14 4.20
CA LEU A 121 -3.78 -1.59 5.54
C LEU A 121 -4.14 -2.61 6.63
N VAL A 122 -5.27 -3.31 6.50
CA VAL A 122 -5.69 -4.34 7.48
C VAL A 122 -4.67 -5.48 7.52
N LEU A 123 -4.22 -5.96 6.36
CA LEU A 123 -3.18 -6.99 6.28
C LEU A 123 -1.87 -6.53 6.93
N ALA A 124 -1.42 -5.31 6.64
CA ALA A 124 -0.23 -4.73 7.27
C ALA A 124 -0.36 -4.66 8.81
N VAL A 125 -1.54 -4.32 9.34
CA VAL A 125 -1.79 -4.35 10.79
C VAL A 125 -1.69 -5.77 11.34
N VAL A 126 -2.29 -6.76 10.68
CA VAL A 126 -2.19 -8.17 11.10
C VAL A 126 -0.71 -8.63 11.09
N ASP A 127 0.04 -8.28 10.06
CA ASP A 127 1.47 -8.62 9.96
C ASP A 127 2.29 -7.98 11.09
N THR A 128 1.99 -6.75 11.49
CA THR A 128 2.65 -6.13 12.64
C THR A 128 2.37 -6.88 13.94
N ILE A 129 1.14 -7.34 14.15
CA ILE A 129 0.77 -8.14 15.33
C ILE A 129 1.53 -9.47 15.33
N VAL A 130 1.50 -10.20 14.21
CA VAL A 130 2.21 -11.47 14.06
C VAL A 130 3.72 -11.28 14.27
N GLY A 131 4.28 -10.20 13.73
CA GLY A 131 5.69 -9.86 13.89
C GLY A 131 6.07 -9.56 15.35
N VAL A 132 5.23 -8.84 16.10
CA VAL A 132 5.44 -8.59 17.54
C VAL A 132 5.40 -9.90 18.34
N PHE A 133 4.39 -10.75 18.09
CA PHE A 133 4.32 -12.07 18.73
C PHE A 133 5.54 -12.93 18.40
N ALA A 134 5.96 -12.96 17.14
CA ALA A 134 7.14 -13.69 16.70
C ALA A 134 8.43 -13.16 17.35
N ALA A 135 8.55 -11.84 17.54
CA ALA A 135 9.68 -11.24 18.25
C ALA A 135 9.71 -11.63 19.74
N CYS A 136 8.56 -11.62 20.42
CA CYS A 136 8.45 -12.07 21.82
C CYS A 136 8.79 -13.56 21.98
N MET A 137 8.30 -14.43 21.09
CA MET A 137 8.65 -15.86 21.11
C MET A 137 10.12 -16.09 20.76
N GLY A 138 10.69 -15.30 19.84
CA GLY A 138 12.09 -15.37 19.45
C GLY A 138 13.05 -15.07 20.59
N GLN A 139 12.68 -14.25 21.57
CA GLN A 139 13.49 -13.98 22.76
C GLN A 139 13.53 -15.15 23.76
N THR A 140 12.63 -16.13 23.61
CA THR A 140 12.49 -17.27 24.55
C THR A 140 13.16 -18.55 24.02
N CYS A 141 13.63 -18.57 22.77
CA CYS A 141 14.42 -19.67 22.23
C CYS A 141 15.89 -19.53 22.62
N LEU A 142 16.39 -20.52 23.38
CA LEU A 142 17.80 -20.72 23.78
C LEU A 142 18.67 -21.19 22.61
#